data_AF-A0A0Q8QHK5-F1
#
_entry.id   AF-A0A0Q8QHK5-F1
#
_cell.length_a   1.000
_cell.length_b   1.000
_cell.length_c   1.000
_cell.angle_alpha   90.00
_cell.angle_beta   90.00
_cell.angle_gamma   90.00
#
_symmetry.space_group_name_H-M   'P 1'
#
loop_
_entity.id
_entity.type
_entity.pdbx_description
1 polymer ?
#
loop_
_entity_poly.entity_id
_entity_poly.type
_entity_poly.pdbx_seq_one_letter_code
_entity_poly.pdbx_strand_id
1 'polypeptide(L)'
;MRDQIKAAATELITRRGYHAVTFREIAEAVHTTRANMHYHFGSKDQLIEEVVEDYAAETVAFYRSTFTASQLTLHEKMARIKDFLQARYERFNPDGLTSDPWSLASRLRSDWEALSPKMKATLRNFTAENETCIRIGVALAVASGELRSDTPQEQVSLLLGINILYAQNVTRDTQSFEGVTQLWEATFSAIQTAYGAVTSERPGLERAIGQDH
;
A
#
# COMPACT_ATOMS: atom_id res chain seq x y z
N MET A 1 -5.90 -23.83 12.08
CA MET A 1 -4.99 -24.54 11.15
C MET A 1 -4.92 -23.84 9.79
N ARG A 2 -6.02 -23.69 9.03
CA ARG A 2 -5.98 -22.98 7.72
C ARG A 2 -5.30 -21.61 7.79
N ASP A 3 -5.67 -20.78 8.75
CA ASP A 3 -5.09 -19.43 8.88
C ASP A 3 -3.61 -19.45 9.23
N GLN A 4 -3.16 -20.43 10.02
CA GLN A 4 -1.73 -20.63 10.32
C GLN A 4 -0.95 -21.00 9.06
N ILE A 5 -1.50 -21.90 8.24
CA ILE A 5 -0.92 -22.29 6.95
C ILE A 5 -0.85 -21.07 6.01
N LYS A 6 -1.92 -20.28 5.92
CA LYS A 6 -1.94 -19.04 5.11
C LYS A 6 -0.91 -18.03 5.60
N ALA A 7 -0.82 -17.79 6.90
CA ALA A 7 0.17 -16.88 7.48
C ALA A 7 1.61 -17.30 7.17
N ALA A 8 1.93 -18.60 7.32
CA ALA A 8 3.25 -19.13 6.97
C ALA A 8 3.53 -19.05 5.47
N ALA A 9 2.54 -19.32 4.62
CA ALA A 9 2.66 -19.15 3.18
C ALA A 9 2.91 -17.68 2.79
N THR A 10 2.17 -16.73 3.37
CA THR A 10 2.38 -15.28 3.17
C THR A 10 3.81 -14.88 3.53
N GLU A 11 4.31 -15.32 4.69
CA GLU A 11 5.67 -15.01 5.17
C GLU A 11 6.74 -15.56 4.22
N LEU A 12 6.69 -16.87 3.93
CA LEU A 12 7.67 -17.55 3.10
C LEU A 12 7.69 -17.02 1.66
N ILE A 13 6.51 -16.82 1.07
CA ILE A 13 6.38 -16.33 -0.32
C ILE A 13 6.84 -14.88 -0.41
N THR A 14 6.54 -14.05 0.58
CA THR A 14 7.02 -12.66 0.59
C THR A 14 8.54 -12.62 0.59
N ARG A 15 9.21 -13.39 1.47
CA ARG A 15 10.68 -13.41 1.55
C ARG A 15 11.35 -14.00 0.33
N ARG A 16 10.89 -15.17 -0.11
CA ARG A 16 11.63 -16.03 -1.06
C ARG A 16 11.07 -15.98 -2.48
N GLY A 17 9.81 -15.63 -2.64
CA GLY A 17 9.08 -15.66 -3.90
C GLY A 17 8.33 -16.95 -4.15
N TYR A 18 7.50 -16.94 -5.18
CA TYR A 18 6.61 -18.03 -5.53
C TYR A 18 7.39 -19.29 -5.92
N HIS A 19 8.41 -19.19 -6.78
CA HIS A 19 9.16 -20.37 -7.22
C HIS A 19 9.95 -21.06 -6.10
N ALA A 20 10.53 -20.27 -5.21
CA ALA A 20 11.47 -20.75 -4.20
C ALA A 20 10.78 -21.45 -3.02
N VAL A 21 9.46 -21.40 -2.91
CA VAL A 21 8.70 -21.98 -1.79
C VAL A 21 7.89 -23.17 -2.27
N THR A 22 8.04 -24.30 -1.59
CA THR A 22 7.30 -25.53 -1.86
C THR A 22 6.15 -25.72 -0.89
N PHE A 23 5.16 -26.52 -1.30
CA PHE A 23 4.03 -26.91 -0.43
C PHE A 23 4.49 -27.67 0.82
N ARG A 24 5.63 -28.38 0.72
CA ARG A 24 6.26 -29.11 1.81
C ARG A 24 6.89 -28.16 2.83
N GLU A 25 7.66 -27.16 2.39
CA GLU A 25 8.28 -26.19 3.30
C GLU A 25 7.23 -25.41 4.10
N ILE A 26 6.09 -25.06 3.49
CA ILE A 26 4.97 -24.42 4.20
C ILE A 26 4.42 -25.36 5.28
N ALA A 27 4.27 -26.66 4.98
CA ALA A 27 3.79 -27.64 5.95
C ALA A 27 4.75 -27.80 7.13
N GLU A 28 6.05 -27.87 6.84
CA GLU A 28 7.12 -27.98 7.84
C GLU A 28 7.15 -26.74 8.75
N ALA A 29 6.97 -25.54 8.19
CA ALA A 29 6.95 -24.28 8.93
C ALA A 29 5.82 -24.18 9.97
N VAL A 30 4.71 -24.91 9.78
CA VAL A 30 3.58 -24.95 10.74
C VAL A 30 3.45 -26.30 11.45
N HIS A 31 4.48 -27.14 11.37
CA HIS A 31 4.52 -28.47 11.99
C HIS A 31 3.31 -29.36 11.64
N THR A 32 2.89 -29.33 10.37
CA THR A 32 1.80 -30.19 9.85
C THR A 32 2.28 -31.13 8.75
N THR A 33 1.40 -32.00 8.27
CA THR A 33 1.73 -32.98 7.22
C THR A 33 1.27 -32.52 5.85
N ARG A 34 1.94 -33.00 4.79
CA ARG A 34 1.51 -32.75 3.40
C ARG A 34 0.07 -33.25 3.14
N ALA A 35 -0.32 -34.36 3.76
CA ALA A 35 -1.69 -34.87 3.65
C ALA A 35 -2.71 -33.88 4.23
N ASN A 36 -2.42 -33.28 5.39
CA ASN A 36 -3.28 -32.26 6.00
C ASN A 36 -3.34 -30.97 5.14
N MET A 37 -2.23 -30.58 4.52
CA MET A 37 -2.20 -29.46 3.58
C MET A 37 -3.11 -29.70 2.36
N HIS A 38 -3.02 -30.91 1.75
CA HIS A 38 -3.90 -31.29 0.64
C HIS A 38 -5.37 -31.33 1.06
N TYR A 39 -5.68 -31.78 2.27
CA TYR A 39 -7.05 -31.74 2.81
C TYR A 39 -7.60 -30.31 2.91
N HIS A 40 -6.79 -29.34 3.34
CA HIS A 40 -7.24 -27.97 3.55
C HIS A 40 -7.29 -27.09 2.29
N PHE A 41 -6.40 -27.32 1.32
CA PHE A 41 -6.19 -26.42 0.19
C PHE A 41 -6.10 -27.11 -1.16
N GLY A 42 -5.99 -28.44 -1.24
CA GLY A 42 -5.86 -29.19 -2.50
C GLY A 42 -4.49 -29.06 -3.16
N SER A 43 -3.99 -27.85 -3.42
CA SER A 43 -2.70 -27.60 -4.06
C SER A 43 -1.99 -26.35 -3.50
N LYS A 44 -0.71 -26.17 -3.87
CA LYS A 44 0.02 -24.93 -3.59
C LYS A 44 -0.68 -23.74 -4.25
N ASP A 45 -1.15 -23.89 -5.49
CA ASP A 45 -1.77 -22.78 -6.22
C ASP A 45 -3.06 -22.33 -5.57
N GLN A 46 -3.92 -23.26 -5.17
CA GLN A 46 -5.15 -22.94 -4.46
C GLN A 46 -4.89 -22.28 -3.11
N LEU A 47 -3.86 -22.75 -2.36
CA LEU A 47 -3.42 -22.06 -1.15
C LEU A 47 -2.95 -20.62 -1.44
N ILE A 48 -2.09 -20.43 -2.45
CA ILE A 48 -1.54 -19.11 -2.75
C ILE A 48 -2.61 -18.17 -3.33
N GLU A 49 -3.60 -18.70 -4.06
CA GLU A 49 -4.78 -17.95 -4.51
C GLU A 49 -5.55 -17.37 -3.33
N GLU A 50 -5.85 -18.18 -2.32
CA GLU A 50 -6.51 -17.71 -1.11
C GLU A 50 -5.65 -16.72 -0.31
N VAL A 51 -4.33 -16.90 -0.31
CA VAL A 51 -3.39 -15.98 0.36
C VAL A 51 -3.36 -14.62 -0.32
N VAL A 52 -3.30 -14.57 -1.66
CA VAL A 52 -3.30 -13.30 -2.39
C VAL A 52 -4.66 -12.60 -2.34
N GLU A 53 -5.76 -13.36 -2.29
CA GLU A 53 -7.11 -12.82 -2.08
C GLU A 53 -7.24 -12.13 -0.73
N ASP A 54 -6.84 -12.78 0.37
CA ASP A 54 -6.88 -12.17 1.70
C ASP A 54 -6.01 -10.92 1.77
N TYR A 55 -4.77 -11.02 1.27
CA TYR A 55 -3.84 -9.89 1.26
C TYR A 55 -4.40 -8.70 0.47
N ALA A 56 -4.99 -8.96 -0.70
CA ALA A 56 -5.60 -7.93 -1.53
C ALA A 56 -6.81 -7.32 -0.84
N ALA A 57 -7.70 -8.13 -0.26
CA ALA A 57 -8.90 -7.68 0.43
C ALA A 57 -8.57 -6.80 1.64
N GLU A 58 -7.63 -7.23 2.49
CA GLU A 58 -7.18 -6.47 3.66
C GLU A 58 -6.56 -5.13 3.25
N THR A 59 -5.67 -5.17 2.26
CA THR A 59 -4.98 -3.95 1.80
C THR A 59 -5.95 -2.96 1.15
N VAL A 60 -6.86 -3.44 0.30
CA VAL A 60 -7.89 -2.61 -0.35
C VAL A 60 -8.85 -2.03 0.69
N ALA A 61 -9.24 -2.79 1.70
CA ALA A 61 -10.09 -2.29 2.78
C ALA A 61 -9.42 -1.13 3.53
N PHE A 62 -8.14 -1.27 3.87
CA PHE A 62 -7.35 -0.20 4.49
C PHE A 62 -7.27 1.04 3.60
N TYR A 63 -6.95 0.86 2.31
CA TYR A 63 -6.82 1.95 1.34
C TYR A 63 -8.15 2.67 1.15
N ARG A 64 -9.22 1.92 0.97
CA ARG A 64 -10.58 2.45 0.86
C ARG A 64 -10.92 3.29 2.07
N SER A 65 -10.79 2.74 3.28
CA SER A 65 -11.11 3.46 4.52
C SER A 65 -10.30 4.75 4.69
N THR A 66 -9.05 4.76 4.22
CA THR A 66 -8.16 5.91 4.31
C THR A 66 -8.56 6.97 3.28
N PHE A 67 -8.64 6.60 2.00
CA PHE A 67 -8.85 7.59 0.94
C PHE A 67 -10.27 8.14 0.89
N THR A 68 -11.28 7.39 1.34
CA THR A 68 -12.67 7.87 1.42
C THR A 68 -12.99 8.69 2.67
N ALA A 69 -12.05 8.78 3.63
CA ALA A 69 -12.24 9.59 4.83
C ALA A 69 -12.24 11.09 4.48
N SER A 70 -13.41 11.72 4.48
CA SER A 70 -13.59 13.12 4.09
C SER A 70 -12.99 14.12 5.08
N GLN A 71 -12.77 13.71 6.33
CA GLN A 71 -12.16 14.51 7.38
C GLN A 71 -10.63 14.59 7.29
N LEU A 72 -10.00 13.78 6.44
CA LEU A 72 -8.55 13.78 6.25
C LEU A 72 -8.20 14.54 4.98
N THR A 73 -7.16 15.34 5.08
CA THR A 73 -6.44 15.90 3.92
C THR A 73 -5.77 14.80 3.10
N LEU A 74 -5.45 15.07 1.85
CA LEU A 74 -4.68 14.16 1.00
C LEU A 74 -3.31 13.88 1.61
N HIS A 75 -2.67 14.89 2.21
CA HIS A 75 -1.41 14.70 2.91
C HIS A 75 -1.54 13.69 4.07
N GLU A 76 -2.55 13.84 4.94
CA GLU A 76 -2.79 12.90 6.05
C GLU A 76 -3.15 11.49 5.58
N LYS A 77 -3.94 11.38 4.50
CA LYS A 77 -4.25 10.08 3.87
C LYS A 77 -2.97 9.37 3.46
N MET A 78 -2.06 10.12 2.85
CA MET A 78 -0.83 9.57 2.28
C MET A 78 0.21 9.27 3.37
N ALA A 79 0.25 10.05 4.45
CA ALA A 79 0.97 9.70 5.66
C ALA A 79 0.48 8.36 6.25
N ARG A 80 -0.84 8.13 6.34
CA ARG A 80 -1.38 6.83 6.80
C ARG A 80 -1.02 5.66 5.89
N ILE A 81 -1.01 5.87 4.57
CA ILE A 81 -0.53 4.83 3.63
C ILE A 81 0.96 4.56 3.87
N LYS A 82 1.76 5.61 4.06
CA LYS A 82 3.19 5.49 4.36
C LYS A 82 3.42 4.65 5.61
N ASP A 83 2.78 5.00 6.72
CA ASP A 83 2.93 4.30 8.00
C ASP A 83 2.54 2.82 7.89
N PHE A 84 1.47 2.53 7.16
CA PHE A 84 1.04 1.16 6.88
C PHE A 84 2.06 0.35 6.08
N LEU A 85 2.67 0.94 5.06
CA LEU A 85 3.74 0.29 4.30
C LEU A 85 5.04 0.17 5.10
N GLN A 86 5.34 1.17 5.93
CA GLN A 86 6.51 1.16 6.81
C GLN A 86 6.43 0.03 7.83
N ALA A 87 5.27 -0.16 8.48
CA ALA A 87 5.06 -1.26 9.40
C ALA A 87 5.26 -2.64 8.73
N ARG A 88 4.89 -2.77 7.44
CA ARG A 88 5.18 -3.98 6.66
C ARG A 88 6.68 -4.12 6.38
N TYR A 89 7.35 -3.05 5.98
CA TYR A 89 8.80 -3.05 5.78
C TYR A 89 9.54 -3.50 7.05
N GLU A 90 9.24 -2.89 8.19
CA GLU A 90 9.88 -3.16 9.49
C GLU A 90 9.66 -4.61 9.96
N ARG A 91 8.47 -5.18 9.71
CA ARG A 91 8.20 -6.59 10.02
C ARG A 91 9.16 -7.55 9.32
N PHE A 92 9.52 -7.26 8.07
CA PHE A 92 10.43 -8.11 7.29
C PHE A 92 11.90 -7.71 7.45
N ASN A 93 12.16 -6.47 7.90
CA ASN A 93 13.48 -5.86 8.04
C ASN A 93 13.69 -5.26 9.45
N PRO A 94 13.60 -6.05 10.53
CA PRO A 94 13.58 -5.53 11.91
C PRO A 94 14.88 -4.83 12.33
N ASP A 95 16.01 -5.22 11.73
CA ASP A 95 17.32 -4.64 12.04
C ASP A 95 17.67 -3.43 11.15
N GLY A 96 16.78 -3.05 10.22
CA GLY A 96 16.93 -1.85 9.37
C GLY A 96 18.05 -1.88 8.33
N LEU A 97 18.86 -2.95 8.30
CA LEU A 97 20.05 -3.10 7.43
C LEU A 97 19.84 -4.06 6.26
N THR A 98 18.62 -4.53 6.04
CA THR A 98 18.30 -5.55 5.03
C THR A 98 17.44 -4.95 3.91
N SER A 99 17.62 -5.47 2.69
CA SER A 99 16.78 -5.15 1.51
C SER A 99 15.72 -6.24 1.28
N ASP A 100 15.28 -6.90 2.36
CA ASP A 100 14.40 -8.05 2.26
C ASP A 100 13.04 -7.63 1.68
N PRO A 101 12.50 -8.38 0.72
CA PRO A 101 11.17 -8.11 0.21
C PRO A 101 10.12 -8.19 1.32
N TRP A 102 9.17 -7.25 1.31
CA TRP A 102 8.17 -7.06 2.36
C TRP A 102 6.74 -6.91 1.82
N SER A 103 6.59 -6.87 0.49
CA SER A 103 5.32 -6.79 -0.22
C SER A 103 5.06 -8.10 -0.98
N LEU A 104 4.09 -8.88 -0.49
CA LEU A 104 3.63 -10.10 -1.15
C LEU A 104 3.25 -9.83 -2.61
N ALA A 105 2.45 -8.78 -2.86
CA ALA A 105 1.99 -8.49 -4.20
C ALA A 105 3.13 -8.07 -5.14
N SER A 106 4.11 -7.30 -4.65
CA SER A 106 5.30 -6.96 -5.45
C SER A 106 6.18 -8.19 -5.70
N ARG A 107 6.31 -9.09 -4.72
CA ARG A 107 7.08 -10.32 -4.88
C ARG A 107 6.43 -11.28 -5.87
N LEU A 108 5.12 -11.49 -5.79
CA LEU A 108 4.37 -12.32 -6.74
C LEU A 108 4.44 -11.75 -8.16
N ARG A 109 4.35 -10.43 -8.33
CA ARG A 109 4.49 -9.80 -9.66
C ARG A 109 5.87 -10.04 -10.30
N SER A 110 6.93 -10.22 -9.52
CA SER A 110 8.25 -10.58 -10.06
C SER A 110 8.27 -11.99 -10.66
N ASP A 111 7.38 -12.88 -10.21
CA ASP A 111 7.27 -14.26 -10.67
C ASP A 111 6.03 -14.45 -11.58
N TRP A 112 5.65 -13.39 -12.32
CA TRP A 112 4.36 -13.29 -13.03
C TRP A 112 4.05 -14.50 -13.91
N GLU A 113 5.02 -14.99 -14.68
CA GLU A 113 4.81 -16.10 -15.61
C GLU A 113 4.40 -17.40 -14.92
N ALA A 114 4.79 -17.58 -13.67
CA ALA A 114 4.49 -18.77 -12.88
C ALA A 114 3.13 -18.74 -12.19
N LEU A 115 2.48 -17.57 -12.14
CA LEU A 115 1.22 -17.42 -11.42
C LEU A 115 0.05 -18.01 -12.21
N SER A 116 -0.92 -18.56 -11.48
CA SER A 116 -2.18 -19.01 -12.07
C SER A 116 -2.96 -17.83 -12.68
N PRO A 117 -3.84 -18.07 -13.67
CA PRO A 117 -4.70 -17.01 -14.22
C PRO A 117 -5.52 -16.28 -13.15
N LYS A 118 -5.95 -17.00 -12.10
CA LYS A 118 -6.71 -16.43 -10.99
C LYS A 118 -5.85 -15.48 -10.15
N MET A 119 -4.63 -15.87 -9.78
CA MET A 119 -3.68 -14.99 -9.09
C MET A 119 -3.38 -13.72 -9.89
N LYS A 120 -3.18 -13.86 -11.21
CA LYS A 120 -2.96 -12.74 -12.13
C LYS A 120 -4.16 -11.79 -12.14
N ALA A 121 -5.38 -12.32 -12.19
CA ALA A 121 -6.59 -11.52 -12.12
C ALA A 121 -6.70 -10.79 -10.77
N THR A 122 -6.47 -11.48 -9.65
CA THR A 122 -6.48 -10.87 -8.31
C THR A 122 -5.49 -9.71 -8.19
N LEU A 123 -4.25 -9.87 -8.67
CA LEU A 123 -3.24 -8.81 -8.63
C LEU A 123 -3.56 -7.60 -9.53
N ARG A 124 -4.23 -7.82 -10.69
CA ARG A 124 -4.70 -6.73 -11.55
C ARG A 124 -5.84 -5.96 -10.90
N ASN A 125 -6.83 -6.66 -10.37
CA ASN A 125 -7.95 -6.05 -9.66
C ASN A 125 -7.47 -5.30 -8.43
N PHE A 126 -6.51 -5.87 -7.67
CA PHE A 126 -5.87 -5.21 -6.54
C PHE A 126 -5.25 -3.86 -6.94
N THR A 127 -4.51 -3.78 -8.06
CA THR A 127 -3.97 -2.51 -8.55
C THR A 127 -5.08 -1.52 -8.91
N ALA A 128 -6.10 -1.96 -9.65
CA ALA A 128 -7.19 -1.11 -10.10
C ALA A 128 -8.05 -0.54 -8.93
N GLU A 129 -8.27 -1.34 -7.89
CA GLU A 129 -8.98 -0.93 -6.68
C GLU A 129 -8.17 0.11 -5.88
N ASN A 130 -6.85 -0.10 -5.73
CA ASN A 130 -5.98 0.89 -5.07
C ASN A 130 -5.96 2.22 -5.85
N GLU A 131 -5.86 2.16 -7.17
CA GLU A 131 -5.90 3.35 -8.03
C GLU A 131 -7.24 4.08 -7.89
N THR A 132 -8.35 3.34 -7.83
CA THR A 132 -9.68 3.90 -7.59
C THR A 132 -9.74 4.63 -6.25
N CYS A 133 -9.18 4.05 -5.18
CA CYS A 133 -9.12 4.70 -3.88
C CYS A 133 -8.33 6.01 -3.95
N ILE A 134 -7.17 6.02 -4.61
CA ILE A 134 -6.34 7.23 -4.75
C ILE A 134 -7.08 8.32 -5.51
N ARG A 135 -7.74 7.99 -6.63
CA ARG A 135 -8.56 8.95 -7.39
C ARG A 135 -9.65 9.58 -6.52
N ILE A 136 -10.31 8.79 -5.66
CA ILE A 136 -11.30 9.33 -4.70
C ILE A 136 -10.63 10.31 -3.73
N GLY A 137 -9.45 9.96 -3.21
CA GLY A 137 -8.68 10.84 -2.33
C GLY A 137 -8.35 12.19 -2.96
N VAL A 138 -7.87 12.18 -4.21
CA VAL A 138 -7.53 13.39 -4.99
C VAL A 138 -8.79 14.21 -5.29
N ALA A 139 -9.89 13.56 -5.71
CA ALA A 139 -11.15 14.23 -5.96
C ALA A 139 -11.70 14.93 -4.70
N LEU A 140 -11.60 14.28 -3.54
CA LEU A 140 -11.98 14.88 -2.25
C LEU A 140 -11.09 16.08 -1.88
N ALA A 141 -9.79 16.02 -2.19
CA ALA A 141 -8.86 17.12 -1.93
C ALA A 141 -9.17 18.36 -2.80
N VAL A 142 -9.60 18.15 -4.04
CA VAL A 142 -10.09 19.24 -4.90
C VAL A 142 -11.43 19.78 -4.38
N ALA A 143 -12.35 18.90 -4.01
CA ALA A 143 -13.67 19.28 -3.51
C ALA A 143 -13.62 20.05 -2.18
N SER A 144 -12.65 19.74 -1.31
CA SER A 144 -12.45 20.44 -0.03
C SER A 144 -11.66 21.75 -0.18
N GLY A 145 -11.09 22.01 -1.36
CA GLY A 145 -10.21 23.15 -1.60
C GLY A 145 -8.79 23.01 -1.05
N GLU A 146 -8.35 21.80 -0.66
CA GLU A 146 -6.94 21.52 -0.38
C GLU A 146 -6.08 21.68 -1.64
N LEU A 147 -6.59 21.17 -2.76
CA LEU A 147 -6.04 21.36 -4.10
C LEU A 147 -6.96 22.26 -4.93
N ARG A 148 -6.37 23.04 -5.84
CA ARG A 148 -7.13 23.93 -6.74
C ARG A 148 -8.05 23.15 -7.68
N SER A 149 -9.10 23.81 -8.15
CA SER A 149 -10.08 23.22 -9.09
C SER A 149 -9.51 22.87 -10.47
N ASP A 150 -8.39 23.48 -10.87
CA ASP A 150 -7.67 23.20 -12.12
C ASP A 150 -6.67 22.03 -11.99
N THR A 151 -6.64 21.34 -10.85
CA THR A 151 -5.74 20.20 -10.62
C THR A 151 -6.00 19.08 -11.65
N PRO A 152 -4.97 18.61 -12.37
CA PRO A 152 -5.08 17.47 -13.28
C PRO A 152 -5.18 16.16 -12.48
N GLN A 153 -6.39 15.82 -12.04
CA GLN A 153 -6.64 14.76 -11.04
C GLN A 153 -6.13 13.38 -11.47
N GLU A 154 -6.21 13.05 -12.76
CA GLU A 154 -5.74 11.77 -13.30
C GLU A 154 -4.22 11.65 -13.19
N GLN A 155 -3.49 12.69 -13.60
CA GLN A 155 -2.03 12.75 -13.55
C GLN A 155 -1.52 12.74 -12.10
N VAL A 156 -2.16 13.49 -11.21
CA VAL A 156 -1.83 13.48 -9.78
C VAL A 156 -2.08 12.08 -9.20
N SER A 157 -3.22 11.46 -9.51
CA SER A 157 -3.52 10.11 -9.03
C SER A 157 -2.52 9.07 -9.54
N LEU A 158 -2.09 9.18 -10.79
CA LEU A 158 -1.06 8.32 -11.38
C LEU A 158 0.28 8.46 -10.64
N LEU A 159 0.73 9.69 -10.39
CA LEU A 159 1.98 9.95 -9.67
C LEU A 159 1.95 9.36 -8.26
N LEU A 160 0.85 9.55 -7.53
CA LEU A 160 0.68 8.98 -6.19
C LEU A 160 0.56 7.45 -6.21
N GLY A 161 -0.11 6.89 -7.21
CA GLY A 161 -0.24 5.44 -7.39
C GLY A 161 1.08 4.73 -7.68
N ILE A 162 1.92 5.31 -8.54
CA ILE A 162 3.25 4.76 -8.85
C ILE A 162 4.14 4.77 -7.61
N ASN A 163 4.10 5.84 -6.81
CA ASN A 163 4.84 5.95 -5.55
C ASN A 163 4.54 4.78 -4.60
N ILE A 164 3.27 4.40 -4.48
CA ILE A 164 2.83 3.26 -3.67
C ILE A 164 3.25 1.94 -4.30
N LEU A 165 2.98 1.75 -5.59
CA LEU A 165 3.22 0.48 -6.28
C LEU A 165 4.70 0.07 -6.28
N TYR A 166 5.61 1.06 -6.39
CA TYR A 166 7.05 0.84 -6.49
C TYR A 166 7.79 1.02 -5.15
N ALA A 167 7.11 1.23 -4.03
CA ALA A 167 7.75 1.41 -2.72
C ALA A 167 8.73 0.26 -2.36
N GLN A 168 8.38 -0.99 -2.67
CA GLN A 168 9.30 -2.12 -2.46
C GLN A 168 10.56 -2.02 -3.33
N ASN A 169 10.44 -1.54 -4.57
CA ASN A 169 11.59 -1.39 -5.46
C ASN A 169 12.52 -0.29 -4.96
N VAL A 170 11.96 0.84 -4.53
CA VAL A 170 12.73 1.93 -3.93
C VAL A 170 13.48 1.43 -2.70
N THR A 171 12.80 0.82 -1.72
CA THR A 171 13.48 0.28 -0.52
C THR A 171 14.55 -0.77 -0.82
N ARG A 172 14.41 -1.56 -1.90
CA ARG A 172 15.44 -2.51 -2.32
C ARG A 172 16.70 -1.80 -2.81
N ASP A 173 16.51 -0.77 -3.64
CA ASP A 173 17.61 -0.05 -4.28
C ASP A 173 18.32 0.90 -3.29
N THR A 174 17.56 1.50 -2.36
CA THR A 174 18.08 2.41 -1.33
C THR A 174 18.45 1.71 -0.03
N GLN A 175 18.07 0.45 0.14
CA GLN A 175 18.23 -0.34 1.38
C GLN A 175 17.63 0.33 2.62
N SER A 176 16.61 1.16 2.43
CA SER A 176 15.98 1.91 3.52
C SER A 176 14.60 2.40 3.12
N PHE A 177 13.67 2.39 4.09
CA PHE A 177 12.36 3.03 3.93
C PHE A 177 12.46 4.55 3.80
N GLU A 178 13.55 5.17 4.27
CA GLU A 178 13.80 6.60 4.13
C GLU A 178 13.80 7.06 2.67
N GLY A 179 14.29 6.22 1.74
CA GLY A 179 14.23 6.52 0.31
C GLY A 179 12.80 6.64 -0.24
N VAL A 180 11.86 5.85 0.31
CA VAL A 180 10.43 5.96 -0.03
C VAL A 180 9.86 7.26 0.53
N THR A 181 10.18 7.58 1.79
CA THR A 181 9.75 8.82 2.45
C THR A 181 10.17 10.04 1.62
N GLN A 182 11.45 10.14 1.26
CA GLN A 182 11.98 11.26 0.49
C GLN A 182 11.34 11.40 -0.89
N LEU A 183 11.15 10.29 -1.61
CA LEU A 183 10.50 10.29 -2.92
C LEU A 183 9.04 10.80 -2.82
N TRP A 184 8.32 10.34 -1.81
CA TRP A 184 6.92 10.71 -1.62
C TRP A 184 6.80 12.18 -1.20
N GLU A 185 7.63 12.65 -0.27
CA GLU A 185 7.69 14.05 0.15
C GLU A 185 8.03 14.98 -1.03
N ALA A 186 9.01 14.61 -1.86
CA ALA A 186 9.32 15.35 -3.07
C ALA A 186 8.13 15.41 -4.04
N THR A 187 7.43 14.29 -4.24
CA THR A 187 6.22 14.24 -5.07
C THR A 187 5.11 15.13 -4.50
N PHE A 188 4.86 15.05 -3.18
CA PHE A 188 3.86 15.90 -2.52
C PHE A 188 4.18 17.37 -2.61
N SER A 189 5.43 17.74 -2.34
CA SER A 189 5.90 19.12 -2.43
C SER A 189 5.71 19.69 -3.84
N ALA A 190 6.02 18.89 -4.88
CA ALA A 190 5.78 19.28 -6.26
C ALA A 190 4.28 19.48 -6.57
N ILE A 191 3.41 18.56 -6.11
CA ILE A 191 1.95 18.68 -6.28
C ILE A 191 1.41 19.91 -5.54
N GLN A 192 1.82 20.14 -4.29
CA GLN A 192 1.36 21.28 -3.50
C GLN A 192 1.88 22.61 -4.06
N THR A 193 3.12 22.68 -4.51
CA THR A 193 3.66 23.89 -5.16
C THR A 193 2.90 24.19 -6.45
N ALA A 194 2.59 23.17 -7.24
CA ALA A 194 1.92 23.34 -8.52
C ALA A 194 0.41 23.60 -8.36
N TYR A 195 -0.28 22.97 -7.41
CA TYR A 195 -1.74 22.87 -7.33
C TYR A 195 -2.33 23.08 -5.94
N GLY A 196 -1.53 23.36 -4.91
CA GLY A 196 -2.06 23.72 -3.59
C GLY A 196 -2.91 24.99 -3.70
N ALA A 197 -4.05 25.00 -3.01
CA ALA A 197 -4.81 26.23 -2.89
C ALA A 197 -3.98 27.25 -2.12
N VAL A 198 -3.92 28.49 -2.62
CA VAL A 198 -3.40 29.61 -1.84
C VAL A 198 -4.33 29.74 -0.65
N THR A 199 -3.86 29.37 0.55
CA THR A 199 -4.58 29.69 1.77
C THR A 199 -4.73 31.20 1.79
N SER A 200 -5.91 31.71 1.43
CA SER A 200 -6.34 33.02 1.89
C SER A 200 -6.25 32.92 3.40
N GLU A 201 -5.36 33.71 4.00
CA GLU A 201 -5.29 33.89 5.44
C GLU A 201 -6.71 33.89 6.02
N ARG A 202 -6.95 33.07 7.05
CA ARG A 202 -8.16 33.27 7.86
C ARG A 202 -8.18 34.76 8.22
N PRO A 203 -9.27 35.50 7.97
CA PRO A 203 -9.31 36.91 8.36
C PRO A 203 -8.98 36.98 9.84
N GLY A 204 -7.89 37.69 10.15
CA GLY A 204 -7.51 37.97 11.51
C GLY A 204 -8.71 38.57 12.24
N LEU A 205 -9.00 38.02 13.42
CA LEU A 205 -9.79 38.72 14.42
C LEU A 205 -8.99 39.96 14.85
N GLU A 206 -9.03 41.01 14.03
CA GLU A 206 -8.63 42.35 14.45
C GLU A 206 -9.89 43.17 14.81
N ARG A 207 -9.90 43.55 16.09
CA ARG A 207 -10.46 44.79 16.65
C ARG A 207 -11.98 44.88 16.80
N ALA A 208 -12.43 44.37 17.94
CA ALA A 208 -13.56 44.96 18.65
C ALA A 208 -13.29 44.95 20.16
N ILE A 209 -12.34 45.78 20.62
CA ILE A 209 -12.44 46.39 21.94
C ILE A 209 -12.03 47.85 21.76
N GLY A 210 -13.04 48.70 21.60
CA GLY A 210 -12.88 50.13 21.63
C GLY A 210 -12.38 50.56 22.99
N GLN A 211 -11.39 51.44 22.98
CA GLN A 211 -11.32 52.49 23.98
C GLN A 211 -12.46 53.46 23.68
N ASP A 212 -13.33 53.70 24.66
CA ASP A 212 -13.83 55.03 24.97
C ASP A 212 -14.59 55.00 26.32
N HIS A 213 -14.12 55.90 27.19
CA HIS A 213 -14.66 56.39 28.47
C HIS A 213 -14.38 55.61 29.77
#